data_AF-A0A5C8JJP4-F1
#
_entry.id   AF-A0A5C8JJP4-F1
#
_cell.length_a   1.000
_cell.length_b   1.000
_cell.length_c   1.000
_cell.angle_alpha   90.00
_cell.angle_beta   90.00
_cell.angle_gamma   90.00
#
_symmetry.space_group_name_H-M   'P 1'
#
loop_
_entity.id
_entity.type
_entity.pdbx_description
1 polymer ?
#
loop_
_entity_poly.entity_id
_entity_poly.type
_entity_poly.pdbx_seq_one_letter_code
_entity_poly.pdbx_strand_id
1 'polypeptide(L)'
;MKKIFIYIVTLTTAFTSLTSCKDQLEENFYNPDQTTNASIGGFFTEMLDNNRVRPSYWDVRTFIAMQPGVYTQSLSFQNSNTMYQQNPGYIQNRWDDFYRPGGDGGGAMVHYRAIEAAYAQLPETDKATADIFVQAAKVIMLDEASEMVDMWGDIPFSEAGSLAATGTVVRPKFDTAEEVYAAIFAGLEEASAYFATAQTNPSFQKQDIMLSGNVDKWRRYTNSLLLRLYMRTSFVSEGTAQTKILAMLSNPAQYPLVDETSHNILLAPLTNYTDNLNSALTEINSFSAPEYMLETVLKPANDPRIDVLFDKYGRTVNNAFVPNTEFKAMPMSLGAEEQVQRRGEFAILDSATFLNNISIPGVAMTAAEVNFLKAEAFERWGGGEAETAYKMGIRQSVEFYYYLHNLSTIATETAPTAEEMTEFLEGAAIAYTGTAQEKLGKIWTQKWVHFGFLQAVQSWSEYRRTGYPQLTFRPATLAGFETPPTRLLYPSSENAYNSENYQAVRSKDIRTGKIFWDVN
;
A
#
# COMPACT_ATOMS: atom_id res chain seq x y z
N MET A 1 37.13 -59.77 26.27
CA MET A 1 36.02 -59.55 25.31
C MET A 1 35.17 -58.34 25.72
N LYS A 2 35.74 -57.13 25.65
CA LYS A 2 35.08 -55.86 26.05
C LYS A 2 35.46 -54.66 25.15
N LYS A 3 36.00 -54.90 23.94
CA LYS A 3 36.48 -53.84 23.05
C LYS A 3 36.03 -53.96 21.58
N ILE A 4 35.05 -54.81 21.27
CA ILE A 4 34.49 -54.95 19.91
C ILE A 4 33.05 -54.42 19.82
N PHE A 5 32.39 -54.17 20.95
CA PHE A 5 30.99 -53.69 20.97
C PHE A 5 30.84 -52.15 20.88
N ILE A 6 31.93 -51.39 20.92
CA ILE A 6 31.89 -49.91 20.95
C ILE A 6 31.91 -49.30 19.54
N TYR A 7 32.46 -50.00 18.54
CA TYR A 7 32.53 -49.49 17.16
C TYR A 7 31.32 -49.82 16.28
N ILE A 8 30.42 -50.70 16.73
CA ILE A 8 29.18 -51.00 16.02
C ILE A 8 28.05 -50.06 16.46
N VAL A 9 28.14 -49.42 17.62
CA VAL A 9 27.13 -48.45 18.09
C VAL A 9 27.40 -47.02 17.57
N THR A 10 28.65 -46.73 17.18
CA THR A 10 29.04 -45.41 16.63
C THR A 10 28.90 -45.30 15.11
N LEU A 11 28.73 -46.43 14.38
CA LEU A 11 28.45 -46.38 12.93
C LEU A 11 26.96 -46.35 12.59
N THR A 12 26.08 -46.77 13.50
CA THR A 12 24.62 -46.74 13.31
C THR A 12 23.98 -45.41 13.75
N THR A 13 24.75 -44.54 14.42
CA THR A 13 24.31 -43.18 14.81
C THR A 13 24.70 -42.10 13.81
N ALA A 14 25.40 -42.45 12.72
CA ALA A 14 25.84 -41.51 11.69
C ALA A 14 25.00 -41.53 10.40
N PHE A 15 23.92 -42.32 10.34
CA PHE A 15 23.09 -42.48 9.15
C PHE A 15 21.61 -42.06 9.30
N THR A 16 21.23 -41.48 10.43
CA THR A 16 19.85 -41.01 10.67
C THR A 16 19.67 -39.50 10.59
N SER A 17 20.69 -38.74 10.18
CA SER A 17 20.63 -37.26 10.10
C SER A 17 20.34 -36.68 8.72
N LEU A 18 19.85 -37.47 7.75
CA LEU A 18 19.54 -36.99 6.39
C LEU A 18 18.05 -37.01 5.99
N THR A 19 17.12 -37.24 6.92
CA THR A 19 15.67 -37.23 6.60
C THR A 19 14.90 -36.03 7.14
N SER A 20 15.53 -35.14 7.93
CA SER A 20 14.82 -34.05 8.64
C SER A 20 14.39 -32.85 7.78
N CYS A 21 14.75 -32.78 6.50
CA CYS A 21 14.29 -31.68 5.62
C CYS A 21 12.97 -31.99 4.89
N LYS A 22 12.45 -33.22 4.97
CA LYS A 22 11.15 -33.56 4.40
C LYS A 22 10.00 -33.29 5.36
N ASP A 23 10.17 -33.68 6.63
CA ASP A 23 9.10 -33.59 7.63
C ASP A 23 8.78 -32.13 8.01
N GLN A 24 9.76 -31.21 7.94
CA GLN A 24 9.49 -29.77 8.10
C GLN A 24 8.70 -29.15 6.95
N LEU A 25 8.76 -29.71 5.73
CA LEU A 25 7.91 -29.24 4.63
C LEU A 25 6.47 -29.75 4.85
N GLU A 26 6.29 -31.00 5.25
CA GLU A 26 4.95 -31.56 5.55
C GLU A 26 4.30 -30.94 6.81
N GLU A 27 5.07 -30.58 7.84
CA GLU A 27 4.54 -29.85 9.01
C GLU A 27 4.26 -28.36 8.73
N ASN A 28 5.00 -27.72 7.81
CA ASN A 28 4.73 -26.34 7.38
C ASN A 28 3.62 -26.25 6.32
N PHE A 29 3.25 -27.37 5.68
CA PHE A 29 2.12 -27.49 4.78
C PHE A 29 1.06 -28.38 5.42
N TYR A 30 0.40 -27.80 6.43
CA TYR A 30 -0.76 -28.38 7.11
C TYR A 30 -1.70 -29.02 6.08
N ASN A 31 -1.87 -30.35 6.15
CA ASN A 31 -2.78 -31.08 5.28
C ASN A 31 -4.24 -30.69 5.61
N PRO A 32 -4.95 -29.94 4.74
CA PRO A 32 -6.30 -29.44 5.00
C PRO A 32 -7.40 -30.49 4.77
N ASP A 33 -7.07 -31.75 4.46
CA ASP A 33 -8.02 -32.83 4.14
C ASP A 33 -8.88 -33.31 5.33
N GLN A 34 -8.91 -32.58 6.46
CA GLN A 34 -9.86 -32.83 7.55
C GLN A 34 -11.09 -31.91 7.53
N THR A 35 -11.22 -31.03 6.53
CA THR A 35 -12.50 -30.34 6.25
C THR A 35 -12.97 -30.72 4.85
N THR A 36 -14.13 -31.36 4.74
CA THR A 36 -14.62 -31.96 3.50
C THR A 36 -15.11 -30.96 2.44
N ASN A 37 -14.81 -29.66 2.58
CA ASN A 37 -14.90 -28.64 1.54
C ASN A 37 -13.95 -27.48 1.91
N ALA A 38 -12.90 -27.25 1.11
CA ALA A 38 -12.16 -25.99 1.16
C ALA A 38 -13.14 -24.84 0.84
N SER A 39 -13.34 -23.93 1.79
CA SER A 39 -14.32 -22.85 1.61
C SER A 39 -13.69 -21.73 0.79
N ILE A 40 -14.01 -21.64 -0.51
CA ILE A 40 -13.65 -20.50 -1.39
C ILE A 40 -13.94 -19.17 -0.68
N GLY A 41 -15.08 -19.07 -0.01
CA GLY A 41 -15.44 -17.89 0.77
C GLY A 41 -14.55 -17.65 1.98
N GLY A 42 -14.04 -18.71 2.63
CA GLY A 42 -13.07 -18.59 3.72
C GLY A 42 -11.74 -18.03 3.25
N PHE A 43 -11.17 -18.59 2.18
CA PHE A 43 -9.94 -18.06 1.59
C PHE A 43 -10.10 -16.61 1.13
N PHE A 44 -11.26 -16.26 0.56
CA PHE A 44 -11.55 -14.88 0.18
C PHE A 44 -11.57 -13.94 1.39
N THR A 45 -12.23 -14.34 2.49
CA THR A 45 -12.21 -13.55 3.73
C THR A 45 -10.79 -13.40 4.29
N GLU A 46 -9.98 -14.45 4.26
CA GLU A 46 -8.58 -14.42 4.72
C GLU A 46 -7.71 -13.47 3.89
N MET A 47 -7.93 -13.39 2.57
CA MET A 47 -7.26 -12.38 1.72
C MET A 47 -7.63 -10.95 2.11
N LEU A 48 -8.88 -10.72 2.52
CA LEU A 48 -9.33 -9.40 2.94
C LEU A 48 -8.87 -9.02 4.35
N ASP A 49 -8.62 -10.00 5.24
CA ASP A 49 -8.08 -9.75 6.57
C ASP A 49 -6.56 -9.54 6.54
N ASN A 50 -6.16 -8.42 5.93
CA ASN A 50 -4.79 -8.12 5.58
C ASN A 50 -4.28 -6.86 6.32
N ASN A 51 -3.28 -7.00 7.19
CA ASN A 51 -2.67 -5.87 7.92
C ASN A 51 -1.67 -5.06 7.07
N ARG A 52 -1.49 -5.39 5.78
CA ARG A 52 -0.82 -4.56 4.77
C ARG A 52 -1.78 -3.59 4.08
N VAL A 53 -3.08 -3.83 4.18
CA VAL A 53 -4.14 -2.89 3.77
C VAL A 53 -4.64 -2.09 4.98
N ARG A 54 -4.91 -2.77 6.11
CA ARG A 54 -5.31 -2.14 7.37
C ARG A 54 -4.08 -1.60 8.12
N PRO A 55 -4.03 -0.30 8.47
CA PRO A 55 -2.97 0.23 9.32
C PRO A 55 -2.89 -0.56 10.60
N SER A 56 -1.71 -1.12 10.86
CA SER A 56 -1.45 -1.94 12.03
C SER A 56 -0.13 -1.56 12.65
N TYR A 57 0.07 -1.91 13.93
CA TYR A 57 1.34 -1.67 14.60
C TYR A 57 2.50 -2.20 13.76
N TRP A 58 2.45 -3.48 13.35
CA TRP A 58 3.59 -4.11 12.71
C TRP A 58 3.89 -3.53 11.32
N ASP A 59 2.88 -3.33 10.47
CA ASP A 59 3.11 -2.75 9.13
C ASP A 59 3.63 -1.32 9.21
N VAL A 60 3.02 -0.48 10.06
CA VAL A 60 3.45 0.92 10.21
C VAL A 60 4.87 1.00 10.76
N ARG A 61 5.14 0.26 11.84
CA ARG A 61 6.41 0.31 12.58
C ARG A 61 7.60 -0.26 11.82
N THR A 62 7.38 -1.32 11.03
CA THR A 62 8.49 -2.10 10.44
C THR A 62 8.67 -1.84 8.95
N PHE A 63 7.61 -1.42 8.26
CA PHE A 63 7.64 -1.20 6.83
C PHE A 63 7.39 0.27 6.49
N ILE A 64 6.17 0.78 6.72
CA ILE A 64 5.75 2.11 6.24
C ILE A 64 6.66 3.22 6.79
N ALA A 65 6.84 3.32 8.10
CA ALA A 65 7.62 4.38 8.74
C ALA A 65 9.14 4.27 8.53
N MET A 66 9.64 3.08 8.17
CA MET A 66 11.07 2.86 7.96
C MET A 66 11.48 2.97 6.49
N GLN A 67 10.52 2.83 5.57
CA GLN A 67 10.80 2.74 4.13
C GLN A 67 9.99 3.78 3.36
N PRO A 68 8.79 3.51 2.80
CA PRO A 68 8.14 4.44 1.89
C PRO A 68 7.77 5.77 2.58
N GLY A 69 7.50 5.80 3.89
CA GLY A 69 7.28 7.03 4.66
C GLY A 69 8.51 7.94 4.72
N VAL A 70 9.71 7.35 4.78
CA VAL A 70 10.99 8.07 4.68
C VAL A 70 11.23 8.54 3.26
N TYR A 71 11.04 7.65 2.28
CA TYR A 71 11.35 7.92 0.87
C TYR A 71 10.43 8.97 0.25
N THR A 72 9.25 9.16 0.83
CA THR A 72 8.28 10.19 0.41
C THR A 72 8.21 11.37 1.36
N GLN A 73 8.95 11.34 2.47
CA GLN A 73 8.85 12.33 3.56
C GLN A 73 7.39 12.56 4.02
N SER A 74 6.55 11.53 3.96
CA SER A 74 5.18 11.55 4.50
C SER A 74 5.15 11.26 6.00
N LEU A 75 6.24 10.73 6.54
CA LEU A 75 6.53 10.65 7.98
C LEU A 75 7.84 11.37 8.28
N SER A 76 7.96 11.86 9.52
CA SER A 76 9.27 12.26 10.04
C SER A 76 10.13 11.03 10.27
N PHE A 77 11.45 11.23 10.24
CA PHE A 77 12.42 10.20 10.52
C PHE A 77 13.67 10.83 11.14
N GLN A 78 14.45 10.02 11.84
CA GLN A 78 15.69 10.47 12.42
C GLN A 78 16.77 10.60 11.35
N ASN A 79 17.51 11.70 11.36
CA ASN A 79 18.62 12.01 10.44
C ASN A 79 19.88 11.18 10.76
N SER A 80 19.74 9.86 10.83
CA SER A 80 20.82 8.91 11.07
C SER A 80 21.61 8.64 9.79
N ASN A 81 22.81 8.07 9.93
CA ASN A 81 23.58 7.60 8.77
C ASN A 81 22.92 6.43 8.03
N THR A 82 21.94 5.74 8.65
CA THR A 82 21.25 4.56 8.10
C THR A 82 19.83 4.86 7.64
N MET A 83 19.38 6.11 7.59
CA MET A 83 17.98 6.47 7.33
C MET A 83 17.41 5.98 5.99
N TYR A 84 18.25 5.73 4.99
CA TYR A 84 17.83 5.13 3.71
C TYR A 84 18.19 3.65 3.57
N GLN A 85 18.76 3.04 4.62
CA GLN A 85 19.09 1.63 4.66
C GLN A 85 17.81 0.80 4.78
N GLN A 86 17.62 -0.09 3.81
CA GLN A 86 16.55 -1.07 3.80
C GLN A 86 16.77 -2.10 4.92
N ASN A 87 15.71 -2.44 5.66
CA ASN A 87 15.77 -3.55 6.62
C ASN A 87 15.39 -4.85 5.90
N PRO A 88 16.34 -5.78 5.68
CA PRO A 88 16.09 -6.98 4.88
C PRO A 88 15.04 -7.90 5.49
N GLY A 89 14.95 -7.98 6.83
CA GLY A 89 13.95 -8.81 7.50
C GLY A 89 12.53 -8.29 7.30
N TYR A 90 12.33 -6.97 7.41
CA TYR A 90 11.00 -6.38 7.23
C TYR A 90 10.53 -6.38 5.76
N ILE A 91 11.46 -6.21 4.82
CA ILE A 91 11.21 -6.40 3.39
C ILE A 91 10.86 -7.85 3.08
N GLN A 92 11.58 -8.81 3.68
CA GLN A 92 11.24 -10.23 3.53
C GLN A 92 9.86 -10.54 4.09
N ASN A 93 9.46 -9.98 5.23
CA ASN A 93 8.13 -10.20 5.78
C ASN A 93 7.03 -9.74 4.82
N ARG A 94 7.14 -8.54 4.24
CA ARG A 94 6.13 -8.06 3.28
C ARG A 94 6.12 -8.90 1.99
N TRP A 95 7.28 -9.40 1.56
CA TRP A 95 7.35 -10.33 0.43
C TRP A 95 6.69 -11.68 0.74
N ASP A 96 7.00 -12.24 1.90
CA ASP A 96 6.45 -13.52 2.35
C ASP A 96 4.93 -13.44 2.54
N ASP A 97 4.42 -12.33 3.07
CA ASP A 97 2.98 -12.09 3.28
C ASP A 97 2.16 -12.16 1.97
N PHE A 98 2.73 -11.74 0.83
CA PHE A 98 2.04 -11.88 -0.46
C PHE A 98 1.98 -13.35 -0.92
N TYR A 99 3.02 -14.13 -0.66
CA TYR A 99 3.20 -15.49 -1.20
C TYR A 99 2.79 -16.63 -0.29
N ARG A 100 2.63 -16.41 1.02
CA ARG A 100 2.43 -17.48 2.02
C ARG A 100 1.19 -17.23 2.87
N PRO A 101 0.51 -18.30 3.34
CA PRO A 101 -0.61 -18.14 4.23
C PRO A 101 -0.09 -17.80 5.64
N GLY A 102 -0.75 -16.88 6.33
CA GLY A 102 -0.40 -16.43 7.68
C GLY A 102 0.49 -15.19 7.72
N GLY A 103 0.85 -14.77 8.94
CA GLY A 103 1.57 -13.51 9.16
C GLY A 103 0.63 -12.31 9.26
N ASP A 104 1.14 -11.13 8.89
CA ASP A 104 0.43 -9.85 8.97
C ASP A 104 -0.20 -9.44 7.62
N GLY A 105 -0.19 -10.29 6.59
CA GLY A 105 -0.56 -9.83 5.26
C GLY A 105 -1.21 -10.81 4.29
N GLY A 106 -2.12 -11.66 4.79
CA GLY A 106 -3.25 -12.19 4.02
C GLY A 106 -2.99 -13.16 2.86
N GLY A 107 -1.74 -13.47 2.50
CA GLY A 107 -1.38 -14.54 1.55
C GLY A 107 -2.05 -14.43 0.17
N ALA A 108 -2.21 -13.23 -0.38
CA ALA A 108 -3.08 -12.99 -1.53
C ALA A 108 -2.81 -13.92 -2.72
N MET A 109 -1.54 -14.20 -3.05
CA MET A 109 -1.19 -15.12 -4.13
C MET A 109 -1.61 -16.56 -3.81
N VAL A 110 -1.26 -17.08 -2.63
CA VAL A 110 -1.52 -18.48 -2.29
C VAL A 110 -3.01 -18.76 -2.09
N HIS A 111 -3.74 -17.85 -1.47
CA HIS A 111 -5.18 -18.00 -1.26
C HIS A 111 -5.93 -17.87 -2.58
N TYR A 112 -5.52 -16.97 -3.48
CA TYR A 112 -6.09 -16.92 -4.82
C TYR A 112 -5.86 -18.23 -5.59
N ARG A 113 -4.66 -18.82 -5.54
CA ARG A 113 -4.40 -20.14 -6.14
C ARG A 113 -5.23 -21.26 -5.52
N ALA A 114 -5.44 -21.23 -4.21
CA ALA A 114 -6.32 -22.18 -3.53
C ALA A 114 -7.79 -22.02 -3.94
N ILE A 115 -8.25 -20.78 -4.16
CA ILE A 115 -9.57 -20.48 -4.72
C ILE A 115 -9.70 -21.03 -6.14
N GLU A 116 -8.70 -20.84 -7.01
CA GLU A 116 -8.70 -21.40 -8.36
C GLU A 116 -8.79 -22.93 -8.35
N ALA A 117 -7.98 -23.58 -7.50
CA ALA A 117 -8.01 -25.04 -7.35
C ALA A 117 -9.36 -25.55 -6.85
N ALA A 118 -9.92 -24.92 -5.80
CA ALA A 118 -11.22 -25.29 -5.26
C ALA A 118 -12.35 -25.06 -6.27
N TYR A 119 -12.33 -23.92 -6.98
CA TYR A 119 -13.30 -23.59 -8.01
C TYR A 119 -13.28 -24.59 -9.17
N ALA A 120 -12.10 -25.06 -9.59
CA ALA A 120 -11.97 -26.05 -10.65
C ALA A 120 -12.62 -27.40 -10.31
N GLN A 121 -12.75 -27.73 -9.01
CA GLN A 121 -13.40 -28.95 -8.54
C GLN A 121 -14.91 -28.81 -8.34
N LEU A 122 -15.47 -27.60 -8.46
CA LEU A 122 -16.91 -27.38 -8.27
C LEU A 122 -17.73 -27.96 -9.44
N PRO A 123 -18.91 -28.54 -9.15
CA PRO A 123 -19.92 -28.80 -10.18
C PRO A 123 -20.30 -27.51 -10.91
N GLU A 124 -20.64 -27.62 -12.20
CA GLU A 124 -20.98 -26.45 -13.03
C GLU A 124 -22.16 -25.64 -12.47
N THR A 125 -23.08 -26.29 -11.76
CA THR A 125 -24.21 -25.64 -11.08
C THR A 125 -23.79 -24.69 -9.96
N ASP A 126 -22.64 -24.96 -9.34
CA ASP A 126 -22.19 -24.26 -8.14
C ASP A 126 -21.20 -23.14 -8.50
N LYS A 127 -20.50 -23.28 -9.63
CA LYS A 127 -19.58 -22.26 -10.17
C LYS A 127 -20.24 -20.90 -10.34
N ALA A 128 -21.47 -20.85 -10.85
CA ALA A 128 -22.21 -19.59 -11.01
C ALA A 128 -22.33 -18.79 -9.70
N THR A 129 -22.37 -19.47 -8.54
CA THR A 129 -22.42 -18.82 -7.22
C THR A 129 -21.04 -18.51 -6.63
N ALA A 130 -19.99 -19.18 -7.12
CA ALA A 130 -18.60 -19.00 -6.71
C ALA A 130 -17.85 -17.96 -7.55
N ASP A 131 -18.30 -17.68 -8.78
CA ASP A 131 -17.63 -16.74 -9.71
C ASP A 131 -17.35 -15.38 -9.07
N ILE A 132 -18.31 -14.87 -8.28
CA ILE A 132 -18.18 -13.57 -7.63
C ILE A 132 -17.01 -13.54 -6.64
N PHE A 133 -16.75 -14.65 -5.94
CA PHE A 133 -15.59 -14.79 -5.07
C PHE A 133 -14.29 -14.83 -5.88
N VAL A 134 -14.27 -15.61 -6.97
CA VAL A 134 -13.08 -15.72 -7.83
C VAL A 134 -12.69 -14.36 -8.40
N GLN A 135 -13.67 -13.59 -8.91
CA GLN A 135 -13.39 -12.30 -9.53
C GLN A 135 -13.05 -11.22 -8.49
N ALA A 136 -13.68 -11.21 -7.32
CA ALA A 136 -13.30 -10.30 -6.23
C ALA A 136 -11.90 -10.62 -5.67
N ALA A 137 -11.60 -11.91 -5.45
CA ALA A 137 -10.27 -12.36 -5.01
C ALA A 137 -9.19 -12.02 -6.05
N LYS A 138 -9.50 -12.16 -7.34
CA LYS A 138 -8.61 -11.75 -8.43
C LYS A 138 -8.26 -10.27 -8.33
N VAL A 139 -9.25 -9.39 -8.10
CA VAL A 139 -9.00 -7.94 -7.98
C VAL A 139 -8.06 -7.63 -6.82
N ILE A 140 -8.25 -8.26 -5.65
CA ILE A 140 -7.36 -8.07 -4.50
C ILE A 140 -5.95 -8.57 -4.80
N MET A 141 -5.81 -9.77 -5.36
CA MET A 141 -4.51 -10.33 -5.72
C MET A 141 -3.78 -9.46 -6.74
N LEU A 142 -4.48 -8.94 -7.75
CA LEU A 142 -3.88 -8.08 -8.78
C LEU A 142 -3.52 -6.69 -8.27
N ASP A 143 -4.27 -6.12 -7.33
CA ASP A 143 -3.89 -4.87 -6.66
C ASP A 143 -2.59 -5.04 -5.88
N GLU A 144 -2.51 -6.06 -5.03
CA GLU A 144 -1.29 -6.36 -4.27
C GLU A 144 -0.11 -6.74 -5.18
N ALA A 145 -0.35 -7.50 -6.25
CA ALA A 145 0.68 -7.81 -7.24
C ALA A 145 1.23 -6.53 -7.91
N SER A 146 0.37 -5.53 -8.15
CA SER A 146 0.83 -4.24 -8.68
C SER A 146 1.74 -3.51 -7.69
N GLU A 147 1.45 -3.56 -6.39
CA GLU A 147 2.33 -3.01 -5.36
C GLU A 147 3.66 -3.76 -5.28
N MET A 148 3.62 -5.08 -5.37
CA MET A 148 4.82 -5.93 -5.39
C MET A 148 5.72 -5.58 -6.57
N VAL A 149 5.17 -5.44 -7.77
CA VAL A 149 5.93 -4.99 -8.94
C VAL A 149 6.46 -3.57 -8.76
N ASP A 150 5.63 -2.67 -8.24
CA ASP A 150 6.04 -1.29 -8.01
C ASP A 150 7.18 -1.18 -7.00
N MET A 151 7.30 -2.10 -6.05
CA MET A 151 8.37 -2.09 -5.05
C MET A 151 9.61 -2.89 -5.48
N TRP A 152 9.47 -4.04 -6.15
CA TRP A 152 10.57 -4.95 -6.46
C TRP A 152 10.84 -5.17 -7.95
N GLY A 153 9.98 -4.74 -8.87
CA GLY A 153 10.13 -4.98 -10.31
C GLY A 153 9.67 -6.38 -10.69
N ASP A 154 10.53 -7.17 -11.33
CA ASP A 154 10.21 -8.55 -11.70
C ASP A 154 9.85 -9.36 -10.45
N ILE A 155 8.81 -10.18 -10.51
CA ILE A 155 8.36 -11.01 -9.38
C ILE A 155 7.91 -12.40 -9.85
N PRO A 156 7.98 -13.43 -9.00
CA PRO A 156 7.29 -14.68 -9.27
C PRO A 156 5.76 -14.48 -9.36
N PHE A 157 5.13 -14.80 -10.49
CA PHE A 157 3.70 -14.52 -10.65
C PHE A 157 2.92 -15.67 -11.31
N SER A 158 3.26 -16.02 -12.55
CA SER A 158 2.52 -17.02 -13.35
C SER A 158 2.65 -18.43 -12.78
N GLU A 159 3.78 -18.73 -12.13
CA GLU A 159 4.07 -20.04 -11.52
C GLU A 159 3.96 -20.01 -9.99
N ALA A 160 3.73 -18.85 -9.40
CA ALA A 160 3.65 -18.69 -7.95
C ALA A 160 2.41 -19.37 -7.37
N GLY A 161 2.56 -19.96 -6.18
CA GLY A 161 1.48 -20.70 -5.51
C GLY A 161 1.13 -22.05 -6.15
N SER A 162 2.02 -22.62 -7.00
CA SER A 162 1.79 -23.90 -7.69
C SER A 162 1.39 -25.06 -6.77
N LEU A 163 1.88 -25.09 -5.53
CA LEU A 163 1.48 -26.11 -4.55
C LEU A 163 0.00 -25.99 -4.20
N ALA A 164 -0.50 -24.77 -3.96
CA ALA A 164 -1.92 -24.54 -3.69
C ALA A 164 -2.79 -24.75 -4.94
N ALA A 165 -2.27 -24.42 -6.13
CA ALA A 165 -3.00 -24.57 -7.39
C ALA A 165 -3.10 -26.03 -7.87
N THR A 166 -2.03 -26.82 -7.72
CA THR A 166 -1.86 -28.11 -8.41
C THR A 166 -1.37 -29.26 -7.52
N GLY A 167 -1.10 -29.00 -6.24
CA GLY A 167 -0.47 -29.98 -5.34
C GLY A 167 1.01 -30.26 -5.65
N THR A 168 1.62 -29.52 -6.59
CA THR A 168 3.02 -29.72 -7.01
C THR A 168 3.89 -28.54 -6.62
N VAL A 169 5.04 -28.82 -6.00
CA VAL A 169 6.04 -27.80 -5.68
C VAL A 169 6.81 -27.41 -6.95
N VAL A 170 6.68 -26.15 -7.34
CA VAL A 170 7.47 -25.50 -8.40
C VAL A 170 8.28 -24.38 -7.77
N ARG A 171 9.53 -24.21 -8.20
CA ARG A 171 10.33 -23.02 -7.90
C ARG A 171 10.00 -21.98 -8.96
N PRO A 172 9.17 -20.97 -8.66
CA PRO A 172 8.60 -20.13 -9.70
C PRO A 172 9.66 -19.20 -10.29
N LYS A 173 9.64 -19.07 -11.62
CA LYS A 173 10.44 -18.04 -12.31
C LYS A 173 9.97 -16.64 -11.95
N PHE A 174 10.84 -15.65 -12.13
CA PHE A 174 10.48 -14.24 -12.04
C PHE A 174 9.91 -13.80 -13.38
N ASP A 175 8.63 -13.46 -13.42
CA ASP A 175 8.02 -12.81 -14.57
C ASP A 175 8.47 -11.35 -14.63
N THR A 176 8.65 -10.83 -15.84
CA THR A 176 9.04 -9.43 -15.99
C THR A 176 7.95 -8.51 -15.46
N ALA A 177 8.34 -7.36 -14.89
CA ALA A 177 7.39 -6.37 -14.40
C ALA A 177 6.34 -5.99 -15.46
N GLU A 178 6.74 -5.90 -16.73
CA GLU A 178 5.88 -5.64 -17.87
C GLU A 178 4.88 -6.77 -18.15
N GLU A 179 5.31 -8.04 -18.10
CA GLU A 179 4.43 -9.21 -18.26
C GLU A 179 3.40 -9.28 -17.13
N VAL A 180 3.81 -9.02 -15.89
CA VAL A 180 2.90 -8.99 -14.75
C VAL A 180 1.87 -7.86 -14.89
N TYR A 181 2.29 -6.66 -15.29
CA TYR A 181 1.36 -5.55 -15.58
C TYR A 181 0.39 -5.88 -16.72
N ALA A 182 0.85 -6.55 -17.78
CA ALA A 182 -0.03 -7.00 -18.86
C ALA A 182 -1.09 -7.98 -18.35
N ALA A 183 -0.70 -8.91 -17.47
CA ALA A 183 -1.65 -9.84 -16.82
C ALA A 183 -2.61 -9.11 -15.87
N ILE A 184 -2.14 -8.11 -15.13
CA ILE A 184 -2.98 -7.27 -14.28
C ILE A 184 -4.04 -6.53 -15.10
N PHE A 185 -3.66 -5.87 -16.19
CA PHE A 185 -4.64 -5.18 -17.05
C PHE A 185 -5.68 -6.14 -17.61
N ALA A 186 -5.25 -7.29 -18.13
CA ALA A 186 -6.17 -8.29 -18.68
C ALA A 186 -7.14 -8.82 -17.61
N GLY A 187 -6.64 -9.15 -16.41
CA GLY A 187 -7.46 -9.70 -15.33
C GLY A 187 -8.44 -8.67 -14.74
N LEU A 188 -8.04 -7.40 -14.64
CA LEU A 188 -8.94 -6.34 -14.18
C LEU A 188 -9.99 -5.96 -15.23
N GLU A 189 -9.65 -5.99 -16.53
CA GLU A 189 -10.63 -5.80 -17.61
C GLU A 189 -11.68 -6.93 -17.61
N GLU A 190 -11.24 -8.18 -17.41
CA GLU A 190 -12.14 -9.33 -17.23
C GLU A 190 -13.06 -9.15 -16.02
N ALA A 191 -12.50 -8.80 -14.85
CA ALA A 191 -13.27 -8.60 -13.63
C ALA A 191 -14.27 -7.42 -13.75
N SER A 192 -13.87 -6.34 -14.42
CA SER A 192 -14.76 -5.20 -14.70
C SER A 192 -15.97 -5.61 -15.56
N ALA A 193 -15.72 -6.39 -16.62
CA ALA A 193 -16.78 -6.93 -17.48
C ALA A 193 -17.71 -7.86 -16.69
N TYR A 194 -17.16 -8.70 -15.80
CA TYR A 194 -17.96 -9.56 -14.92
C TYR A 194 -18.87 -8.75 -13.99
N PHE A 195 -18.32 -7.79 -13.26
CA PHE A 195 -19.09 -6.99 -12.29
C PHE A 195 -20.14 -6.07 -12.96
N ALA A 196 -20.05 -5.82 -14.27
CA ALA A 196 -21.08 -5.08 -15.00
C ALA A 196 -22.44 -5.80 -15.01
N THR A 197 -22.46 -7.13 -14.90
CA THR A 197 -23.69 -7.95 -14.92
C THR A 197 -23.87 -8.82 -13.69
N ALA A 198 -22.85 -8.93 -12.82
CA ALA A 198 -22.88 -9.79 -11.65
C ALA A 198 -24.02 -9.44 -10.68
N GLN A 199 -24.49 -10.45 -9.97
CA GLN A 199 -25.43 -10.32 -8.86
C GLN A 199 -24.78 -10.88 -7.60
N THR A 200 -25.00 -10.21 -6.48
CA THR A 200 -24.54 -10.71 -5.19
C THR A 200 -25.38 -11.89 -4.72
N ASN A 201 -24.85 -12.67 -3.80
CA ASN A 201 -25.56 -13.74 -3.13
C ASN A 201 -25.30 -13.71 -1.61
N PRO A 202 -26.15 -14.33 -0.78
CA PRO A 202 -26.01 -14.26 0.68
C PRO A 202 -24.68 -14.81 1.23
N SER A 203 -24.08 -15.79 0.54
CA SER A 203 -22.77 -16.33 0.94
C SER A 203 -21.68 -15.27 0.75
N PHE A 204 -21.66 -14.62 -0.41
CA PHE A 204 -20.70 -13.56 -0.72
C PHE A 204 -20.86 -12.35 0.22
N GLN A 205 -22.09 -11.90 0.46
CA GLN A 205 -22.37 -10.80 1.40
C GLN A 205 -21.81 -11.05 2.81
N LYS A 206 -21.83 -12.30 3.26
CA LYS A 206 -21.31 -12.66 4.59
C LYS A 206 -19.78 -12.66 4.66
N GLN A 207 -19.12 -13.06 3.58
CA GLN A 207 -17.66 -13.25 3.54
C GLN A 207 -16.91 -12.00 3.07
N ASP A 208 -17.57 -11.12 2.31
CA ASP A 208 -17.00 -9.84 1.89
C ASP A 208 -16.99 -8.83 3.05
N ILE A 209 -15.94 -8.89 3.87
CA ILE A 209 -15.74 -7.96 4.99
C ILE A 209 -15.35 -6.55 4.56
N MET A 210 -15.03 -6.33 3.27
CA MET A 210 -14.61 -5.03 2.75
C MET A 210 -15.80 -4.22 2.22
N LEU A 211 -16.61 -4.82 1.35
CA LEU A 211 -17.68 -4.15 0.62
C LEU A 211 -19.07 -4.75 0.87
N SER A 212 -19.18 -5.73 1.78
CA SER A 212 -20.44 -6.33 2.23
C SER A 212 -21.30 -6.87 1.08
N GLY A 213 -20.66 -7.37 0.03
CA GLY A 213 -21.30 -7.91 -1.16
C GLY A 213 -21.83 -6.86 -2.13
N ASN A 214 -21.39 -5.60 -2.03
CA ASN A 214 -21.80 -4.52 -2.92
C ASN A 214 -21.06 -4.60 -4.27
N VAL A 215 -21.73 -5.19 -5.26
CA VAL A 215 -21.20 -5.39 -6.62
C VAL A 215 -20.85 -4.07 -7.31
N ASP A 216 -21.62 -2.99 -7.10
CA ASP A 216 -21.32 -1.69 -7.69
C ASP A 216 -20.01 -1.12 -7.16
N LYS A 217 -19.76 -1.24 -5.85
CA LYS A 217 -18.47 -0.85 -5.26
C LYS A 217 -17.31 -1.70 -5.77
N TRP A 218 -17.48 -3.02 -5.94
CA TRP A 218 -16.46 -3.87 -6.56
C TRP A 218 -16.14 -3.46 -8.00
N ARG A 219 -17.16 -3.15 -8.80
CA ARG A 219 -16.99 -2.65 -10.16
C ARG A 219 -16.24 -1.31 -10.19
N ARG A 220 -16.63 -0.37 -9.32
CA ARG A 220 -15.98 0.94 -9.18
C ARG A 220 -14.53 0.82 -8.76
N TYR A 221 -14.27 -0.06 -7.80
CA TYR A 221 -12.92 -0.34 -7.33
C TYR A 221 -12.05 -0.86 -8.48
N THR A 222 -12.53 -1.89 -9.19
CA THR A 222 -11.84 -2.50 -10.34
C THR A 222 -11.51 -1.46 -11.42
N ASN A 223 -12.47 -0.63 -11.80
CA ASN A 223 -12.26 0.41 -12.81
C ASN A 223 -11.32 1.51 -12.33
N SER A 224 -11.38 1.89 -11.05
CA SER A 224 -10.50 2.91 -10.49
C SER A 224 -9.06 2.39 -10.37
N LEU A 225 -8.88 1.10 -10.11
CA LEU A 225 -7.58 0.45 -10.14
C LEU A 225 -7.01 0.41 -11.56
N LEU A 226 -7.82 0.06 -12.58
CA LEU A 226 -7.42 0.21 -13.98
C LEU A 226 -6.95 1.64 -14.31
N LEU A 227 -7.70 2.65 -13.85
CA LEU A 227 -7.34 4.06 -14.04
C LEU A 227 -5.99 4.39 -13.37
N ARG A 228 -5.77 3.96 -12.12
CA ARG A 228 -4.50 4.13 -11.39
C ARG A 228 -3.34 3.52 -12.17
N LEU A 229 -3.48 2.28 -12.62
CA LEU A 229 -2.40 1.52 -13.25
C LEU A 229 -2.11 1.96 -14.70
N TYR A 230 -3.12 2.36 -15.47
CA TYR A 230 -2.88 3.01 -16.75
C TYR A 230 -2.18 4.36 -16.56
N MET A 231 -2.51 5.11 -15.50
CA MET A 231 -1.80 6.36 -15.21
C MET A 231 -0.36 6.08 -14.73
N ARG A 232 -0.14 5.03 -13.93
CA ARG A 232 1.18 4.58 -13.47
C ARG A 232 2.13 4.35 -14.64
N THR A 233 1.65 3.74 -15.72
CA THR A 233 2.44 3.40 -16.91
C THR A 233 2.44 4.48 -18.00
N SER A 234 1.78 5.62 -17.75
CA SER A 234 1.52 6.64 -18.78
C SER A 234 2.75 7.39 -19.29
N PHE A 235 3.90 7.35 -18.60
CA PHE A 235 5.13 7.97 -19.08
C PHE A 235 5.98 7.01 -19.94
N VAL A 236 5.85 5.70 -19.74
CA VAL A 236 6.52 4.70 -20.58
C VAL A 236 5.66 4.27 -21.78
N SER A 237 4.33 4.35 -21.66
CA SER A 237 3.36 3.93 -22.69
C SER A 237 2.22 4.94 -22.85
N GLU A 238 2.56 6.20 -23.17
CA GLU A 238 1.60 7.31 -23.19
C GLU A 238 0.40 7.08 -24.14
N GLY A 239 0.64 6.60 -25.37
CA GLY A 239 -0.44 6.40 -26.34
C GLY A 239 -1.49 5.39 -25.88
N THR A 240 -1.05 4.30 -25.22
CA THR A 240 -1.94 3.29 -24.63
C THR A 240 -2.71 3.88 -23.45
N ALA A 241 -2.00 4.54 -22.53
CA ALA A 241 -2.60 5.14 -21.35
C ALA A 241 -3.65 6.20 -21.71
N GLN A 242 -3.32 7.13 -22.62
CA GLN A 242 -4.24 8.14 -23.13
C GLN A 242 -5.51 7.51 -23.71
N THR A 243 -5.34 6.53 -24.60
CA THR A 243 -6.47 5.86 -25.27
C THR A 243 -7.40 5.18 -24.26
N LYS A 244 -6.84 4.38 -23.35
CA LYS A 244 -7.60 3.62 -22.35
C LYS A 244 -8.26 4.53 -21.33
N ILE A 245 -7.53 5.51 -20.79
CA ILE A 245 -8.04 6.42 -19.77
C ILE A 245 -9.15 7.31 -20.35
N LEU A 246 -8.95 7.94 -21.50
CA LEU A 246 -10.00 8.79 -22.07
C LEU A 246 -11.25 7.98 -22.48
N ALA A 247 -11.09 6.73 -22.92
CA ALA A 247 -12.22 5.84 -23.16
C ALA A 247 -13.00 5.53 -21.87
N MET A 248 -12.30 5.32 -20.74
CA MET A 248 -12.95 5.12 -19.43
C MET A 248 -13.67 6.38 -18.97
N LEU A 249 -13.00 7.54 -19.01
CA LEU A 249 -13.54 8.80 -18.49
C LEU A 249 -14.72 9.34 -19.31
N SER A 250 -14.78 9.04 -20.60
CA SER A 250 -15.91 9.42 -21.46
C SER A 250 -17.12 8.47 -21.37
N ASN A 251 -16.98 7.31 -20.72
CA ASN A 251 -18.04 6.29 -20.62
C ASN A 251 -18.32 5.87 -19.16
N PRO A 252 -18.77 6.79 -18.28
CA PRO A 252 -18.97 6.51 -16.86
C PRO A 252 -20.04 5.44 -16.56
N ALA A 253 -20.97 5.17 -17.48
CA ALA A 253 -21.92 4.05 -17.34
C ALA A 253 -21.25 2.68 -17.51
N GLN A 254 -20.21 2.60 -18.34
CA GLN A 254 -19.42 1.39 -18.54
C GLN A 254 -18.30 1.29 -17.50
N TYR A 255 -17.70 2.42 -17.13
CA TYR A 255 -16.61 2.51 -16.18
C TYR A 255 -17.00 3.41 -15.01
N PRO A 256 -17.96 3.02 -14.16
CA PRO A 256 -18.21 3.78 -12.94
C PRO A 256 -16.94 3.75 -12.09
N LEU A 257 -16.60 4.89 -11.47
CA LEU A 257 -15.37 5.06 -10.70
C LEU A 257 -15.69 5.35 -9.22
N VAL A 258 -14.67 5.27 -8.39
CA VAL A 258 -14.69 5.77 -7.02
C VAL A 258 -14.40 7.26 -7.07
N ASP A 259 -15.28 8.10 -7.61
CA ASP A 259 -15.06 9.56 -7.74
C ASP A 259 -15.99 10.42 -6.86
N GLU A 260 -16.73 9.76 -5.96
CA GLU A 260 -17.53 10.36 -4.89
C GLU A 260 -17.20 9.67 -3.56
N THR A 261 -17.22 10.41 -2.45
CA THR A 261 -16.78 9.92 -1.12
C THR A 261 -17.59 8.74 -0.59
N SER A 262 -18.87 8.64 -0.96
CA SER A 262 -19.75 7.49 -0.65
C SER A 262 -19.26 6.16 -1.26
N HIS A 263 -18.47 6.23 -2.32
CA HIS A 263 -17.90 5.09 -3.03
C HIS A 263 -16.48 4.73 -2.58
N ASN A 264 -15.89 5.43 -1.60
CA ASN A 264 -14.58 5.08 -1.05
C ASN A 264 -14.52 3.57 -0.70
N ILE A 265 -13.36 2.97 -1.00
CA ILE A 265 -13.08 1.55 -0.81
C ILE A 265 -12.17 1.44 0.40
N LEU A 266 -12.80 1.15 1.54
CA LEU A 266 -12.18 1.14 2.85
C LEU A 266 -12.41 -0.22 3.51
N LEU A 267 -11.37 -0.77 4.13
CA LEU A 267 -11.47 -1.98 4.95
C LEU A 267 -11.65 -1.56 6.41
N ALA A 268 -12.87 -1.70 6.94
CA ALA A 268 -13.14 -1.37 8.33
C ALA A 268 -12.29 -2.24 9.28
N PRO A 269 -11.84 -1.71 10.42
CA PRO A 269 -11.17 -2.52 11.43
C PRO A 269 -12.15 -3.57 11.98
N LEU A 270 -11.62 -4.76 12.28
CA LEU A 270 -12.41 -5.81 12.91
C LEU A 270 -12.79 -5.40 14.33
N THR A 271 -13.95 -5.85 14.81
CA THR A 271 -14.46 -5.46 16.14
C THR A 271 -13.58 -5.92 17.31
N ASN A 272 -12.71 -6.90 17.10
CA ASN A 272 -11.72 -7.39 18.07
C ASN A 272 -10.36 -6.71 17.93
N TYR A 273 -10.16 -5.86 16.92
CA TYR A 273 -8.96 -5.06 16.77
C TYR A 273 -9.04 -3.87 17.73
N THR A 274 -8.09 -3.77 18.66
CA THR A 274 -8.10 -2.74 19.73
C THR A 274 -6.81 -1.93 19.80
N ASP A 275 -5.89 -2.18 18.89
CA ASP A 275 -4.61 -1.49 18.83
C ASP A 275 -4.77 -0.13 18.12
N ASN A 276 -3.85 0.78 18.44
CA ASN A 276 -3.68 2.05 17.75
C ASN A 276 -2.24 2.17 17.22
N LEU A 277 -1.94 3.27 16.54
CA LEU A 277 -0.64 3.48 15.90
C LEU A 277 0.38 4.20 16.80
N ASN A 278 0.05 4.48 18.07
CA ASN A 278 0.87 5.27 18.97
C ASN A 278 2.27 4.66 19.12
N SER A 279 2.35 3.40 19.57
CA SER A 279 3.64 2.71 19.75
C SER A 279 4.38 2.54 18.43
N ALA A 280 3.67 2.28 17.33
CA ALA A 280 4.27 2.07 16.02
C ALA A 280 5.04 3.30 15.53
N LEU A 281 4.51 4.49 15.80
CA LEU A 281 5.09 5.76 15.36
C LEU A 281 6.07 6.34 16.39
N THR A 282 5.81 6.15 17.70
CA THR A 282 6.62 6.76 18.77
C THR A 282 7.90 6.00 19.10
N GLU A 283 7.92 4.67 19.02
CA GLU A 283 9.11 3.86 19.34
C GLU A 283 10.32 4.17 18.45
N ILE A 284 10.07 4.53 17.19
CA ILE A 284 11.10 4.94 16.21
C ILE A 284 11.00 6.42 15.87
N ASN A 285 10.38 7.22 16.72
CA ASN A 285 10.45 8.67 16.63
C ASN A 285 9.92 9.24 15.29
N SER A 286 8.99 8.53 14.64
CA SER A 286 8.43 8.86 13.31
C SER A 286 7.11 9.62 13.36
N PHE A 287 6.82 10.26 14.50
CA PHE A 287 5.53 10.90 14.78
C PHE A 287 5.57 12.42 14.75
N SER A 288 6.73 13.05 14.55
CA SER A 288 6.79 14.50 14.32
C SER A 288 6.21 14.87 12.95
N ALA A 289 5.67 16.08 12.82
CA ALA A 289 5.14 16.57 11.55
C ALA A 289 6.27 16.67 10.50
N PRO A 290 6.07 16.12 9.28
CA PRO A 290 7.06 16.22 8.21
C PRO A 290 7.23 17.68 7.73
N GLU A 291 8.48 18.14 7.66
CA GLU A 291 8.81 19.55 7.36
C GLU A 291 8.26 20.02 6.03
N TYR A 292 8.51 19.29 4.94
CA TYR A 292 8.06 19.71 3.61
C TYR A 292 6.53 19.79 3.55
N MET A 293 5.82 18.81 4.11
CA MET A 293 4.36 18.80 4.13
C MET A 293 3.81 20.02 4.85
N LEU A 294 4.23 20.24 6.10
CA LEU A 294 3.66 21.27 6.94
C LEU A 294 4.14 22.68 6.56
N GLU A 295 5.44 22.88 6.41
CA GLU A 295 6.04 24.21 6.22
C GLU A 295 6.00 24.69 4.76
N THR A 296 6.09 23.78 3.78
CA THR A 296 6.17 24.16 2.36
C THR A 296 4.83 24.05 1.64
N VAL A 297 3.97 23.09 2.01
CA VAL A 297 2.71 22.84 1.30
C VAL A 297 1.52 23.40 2.07
N LEU A 298 1.32 22.98 3.32
CA LEU A 298 0.07 23.24 4.03
C LEU A 298 -0.02 24.65 4.63
N LYS A 299 1.01 25.11 5.35
CA LYS A 299 1.00 26.44 5.96
C LYS A 299 0.87 27.59 4.96
N PRO A 300 1.62 27.63 3.85
CA PRO A 300 1.45 28.69 2.85
C PRO A 300 0.05 28.71 2.21
N ALA A 301 -0.66 27.59 2.26
CA ALA A 301 -2.02 27.46 1.74
C ALA A 301 -3.11 27.74 2.79
N ASN A 302 -2.76 27.98 4.06
CA ASN A 302 -3.70 27.98 5.19
C ASN A 302 -4.61 26.74 5.16
N ASP A 303 -4.00 25.58 4.96
CA ASP A 303 -4.73 24.35 4.67
C ASP A 303 -5.54 23.85 5.88
N PRO A 304 -6.86 23.64 5.74
CA PRO A 304 -7.71 23.18 6.85
C PRO A 304 -7.37 21.77 7.32
N ARG A 305 -6.56 21.00 6.57
CA ARG A 305 -6.09 19.69 7.03
C ARG A 305 -5.06 19.79 8.15
N ILE A 306 -4.43 20.95 8.40
CA ILE A 306 -3.39 21.08 9.44
C ILE A 306 -3.92 20.60 10.80
N ASP A 307 -5.13 21.04 11.18
CA ASP A 307 -5.69 20.76 12.51
C ASP A 307 -6.09 19.29 12.72
N VAL A 308 -6.35 18.54 11.63
CA VAL A 308 -6.66 17.10 11.70
C VAL A 308 -5.48 16.21 11.32
N LEU A 309 -4.42 16.77 10.73
CA LEU A 309 -3.19 16.03 10.42
C LEU A 309 -2.17 16.10 11.55
N PHE A 310 -2.15 17.21 12.28
CA PHE A 310 -1.13 17.46 13.28
C PHE A 310 -1.70 17.97 14.59
N ASP A 311 -1.05 17.56 15.67
CA ASP A 311 -1.14 18.18 16.97
C ASP A 311 0.00 19.20 17.13
N LYS A 312 -0.29 20.30 17.82
CA LYS A 312 0.73 21.29 18.18
C LYS A 312 1.85 20.69 19.04
N TYR A 313 1.49 19.80 19.98
CA TYR A 313 2.37 19.24 21.01
C TYR A 313 2.96 20.30 21.97
N GLY A 314 3.97 19.92 22.76
CA GLY A 314 4.66 20.83 23.67
C GLY A 314 5.67 20.12 24.56
N ARG A 315 6.32 20.90 25.44
CA ARG A 315 7.34 20.42 26.37
C ARG A 315 7.06 20.87 27.80
N THR A 316 7.45 20.05 28.77
CA THR A 316 7.40 20.45 30.18
C THR A 316 8.70 21.15 30.56
N VAL A 317 8.62 22.40 31.01
CA VAL A 317 9.73 23.20 31.53
C VAL A 317 9.39 23.63 32.94
N ASN A 318 10.26 23.34 33.92
CA ASN A 318 10.04 23.70 35.32
C ASN A 318 8.65 23.25 35.85
N ASN A 319 8.25 22.01 35.54
CA ASN A 319 6.94 21.43 35.87
C ASN A 319 5.71 22.15 35.27
N ALA A 320 5.90 23.03 34.28
CA ALA A 320 4.83 23.65 33.51
C ALA A 320 4.86 23.18 32.05
N PHE A 321 3.72 22.76 31.51
CA PHE A 321 3.60 22.42 30.10
C PHE A 321 3.60 23.70 29.25
N VAL A 322 4.47 23.75 28.25
CA VAL A 322 4.64 24.84 27.30
C VAL A 322 4.21 24.32 25.93
N PRO A 323 3.03 24.72 25.40
CA PRO A 323 2.57 24.28 24.10
C PRO A 323 3.37 24.96 22.98
N ASN A 324 3.57 24.25 21.88
CA ASN A 324 3.98 24.86 20.61
C ASN A 324 2.79 25.60 20.02
N THR A 325 2.86 26.91 19.78
CA THR A 325 1.66 27.68 19.39
C THR A 325 1.40 27.71 17.88
N GLU A 326 2.38 27.35 17.05
CA GLU A 326 2.42 27.68 15.61
C GLU A 326 2.54 26.46 14.67
N PHE A 327 2.20 25.25 15.15
CA PHE A 327 2.36 24.01 14.36
C PHE A 327 3.74 23.89 13.71
N LYS A 328 4.81 24.06 14.48
CA LYS A 328 6.18 24.00 13.93
C LYS A 328 6.61 22.57 13.58
N ALA A 329 6.98 22.28 12.33
CA ALA A 329 7.52 20.97 11.96
C ALA A 329 8.96 20.74 12.45
N MET A 330 9.38 19.48 12.54
CA MET A 330 10.77 19.14 12.90
C MET A 330 11.71 19.38 11.70
N PRO A 331 12.71 20.28 11.80
CA PRO A 331 13.56 20.61 10.66
C PRO A 331 14.52 19.47 10.27
N MET A 332 14.64 19.23 8.97
CA MET A 332 15.58 18.28 8.37
C MET A 332 17.05 18.73 8.51
N SER A 333 17.29 20.01 8.81
CA SER A 333 18.63 20.54 9.06
C SER A 333 19.22 20.05 10.40
N LEU A 334 18.38 19.68 11.38
CA LEU A 334 18.85 19.26 12.70
C LEU A 334 19.62 17.94 12.64
N GLY A 335 20.63 17.78 13.49
CA GLY A 335 21.30 16.48 13.67
C GLY A 335 20.40 15.46 14.38
N ALA A 336 20.67 14.16 14.22
CA ALA A 336 19.89 13.09 14.83
C ALA A 336 19.71 13.25 16.35
N GLU A 337 20.78 13.54 17.09
CA GLU A 337 20.73 13.75 18.55
C GLU A 337 19.89 14.97 18.92
N GLU A 338 20.03 16.05 18.15
CA GLU A 338 19.28 17.28 18.37
C GLU A 338 17.78 17.09 18.11
N GLN A 339 17.40 16.32 17.07
CA GLN A 339 16.01 15.94 16.81
C GLN A 339 15.38 15.22 18.00
N VAL A 340 16.13 14.31 18.65
CA VAL A 340 15.65 13.58 19.84
C VAL A 340 15.47 14.53 21.02
N GLN A 341 16.48 15.37 21.31
CA GLN A 341 16.45 16.28 22.46
C GLN A 341 15.37 17.37 22.36
N ARG A 342 15.08 17.84 21.14
CA ARG A 342 14.19 18.97 20.90
C ARG A 342 12.80 18.57 20.40
N ARG A 343 12.48 17.28 20.36
CA ARG A 343 11.20 16.77 19.81
C ARG A 343 9.96 17.45 20.39
N GLY A 344 9.96 17.72 21.69
CA GLY A 344 8.87 18.42 22.39
C GLY A 344 8.63 19.87 21.95
N GLU A 345 9.47 20.42 21.07
CA GLU A 345 9.29 21.76 20.49
C GLU A 345 8.50 21.76 19.18
N PHE A 346 8.18 20.59 18.63
CA PHE A 346 7.62 20.44 17.29
C PHE A 346 6.26 19.75 17.30
N ALA A 347 5.45 20.10 16.31
CA ALA A 347 4.18 19.46 16.01
C ALA A 347 4.39 17.97 15.72
N ILE A 348 3.36 17.20 16.03
CA ILE A 348 3.32 15.75 15.83
C ILE A 348 2.10 15.38 14.99
N LEU A 349 2.04 14.16 14.48
CA LEU A 349 0.83 13.61 13.90
C LEU A 349 -0.32 13.69 14.91
N ASP A 350 -1.50 14.09 14.45
CA ASP A 350 -2.66 14.31 15.31
C ASP A 350 -3.01 13.05 16.13
N SER A 351 -3.24 13.25 17.42
CA SER A 351 -3.57 12.20 18.37
C SER A 351 -4.93 11.58 18.08
N ALA A 352 -5.91 12.39 17.66
CA ALA A 352 -7.26 11.92 17.41
C ALA A 352 -7.38 11.21 16.06
N THR A 353 -6.75 11.73 15.00
CA THR A 353 -6.78 11.12 13.67
C THR A 353 -5.90 9.89 13.58
N PHE A 354 -4.68 9.93 14.13
CA PHE A 354 -3.66 8.88 13.91
C PHE A 354 -3.25 8.14 15.18
N LEU A 355 -2.64 8.81 16.15
CA LEU A 355 -1.88 8.10 17.18
C LEU A 355 -2.76 7.21 18.05
N ASN A 356 -3.92 7.72 18.49
CA ASN A 356 -4.79 7.02 19.44
C ASN A 356 -6.08 6.52 18.80
N ASN A 357 -6.19 6.58 17.47
CA ASN A 357 -7.38 6.15 16.74
C ASN A 357 -7.34 4.64 16.47
N ILE A 358 -8.22 3.90 17.13
CA ILE A 358 -8.39 2.45 16.92
C ILE A 358 -9.31 2.12 15.73
N SER A 359 -9.95 3.14 15.18
CA SER A 359 -11.00 3.00 14.16
C SER A 359 -10.51 3.30 12.74
N ILE A 360 -9.20 3.53 12.54
CA ILE A 360 -8.64 3.85 11.22
C ILE A 360 -8.87 2.66 10.27
N PRO A 361 -9.56 2.85 9.14
CA PRO A 361 -9.75 1.79 8.17
C PRO A 361 -8.51 1.60 7.30
N GLY A 362 -8.39 0.42 6.69
CA GLY A 362 -7.53 0.22 5.53
C GLY A 362 -8.01 1.01 4.32
N VAL A 363 -7.07 1.57 3.55
CA VAL A 363 -7.38 2.50 2.45
C VAL A 363 -6.91 1.90 1.13
N ALA A 364 -7.84 1.34 0.36
CA ALA A 364 -7.51 0.75 -0.95
C ALA A 364 -7.64 1.77 -2.09
N MET A 365 -8.76 2.50 -2.14
CA MET A 365 -9.03 3.52 -3.16
C MET A 365 -9.96 4.60 -2.62
N THR A 366 -9.63 5.86 -2.91
CA THR A 366 -10.41 7.03 -2.47
C THR A 366 -10.89 7.88 -3.64
N ALA A 367 -11.98 8.61 -3.40
CA ALA A 367 -12.51 9.59 -4.34
C ALA A 367 -11.52 10.70 -4.67
N ALA A 368 -10.78 11.16 -3.66
CA ALA A 368 -9.77 12.20 -3.84
C ALA A 368 -8.69 11.74 -4.82
N GLU A 369 -8.17 10.51 -4.66
CA GLU A 369 -7.19 9.96 -5.58
C GLU A 369 -7.71 9.90 -7.02
N VAL A 370 -8.90 9.35 -7.22
CA VAL A 370 -9.49 9.20 -8.56
C VAL A 370 -9.72 10.56 -9.22
N ASN A 371 -10.17 11.57 -8.47
CA ASN A 371 -10.32 12.92 -9.01
C ASN A 371 -8.97 13.59 -9.32
N PHE A 372 -7.89 13.28 -8.57
CA PHE A 372 -6.54 13.70 -8.97
C PHE A 372 -6.06 12.99 -10.25
N LEU A 373 -6.36 11.69 -10.42
CA LEU A 373 -6.05 10.96 -11.65
C LEU A 373 -6.83 11.53 -12.86
N LYS A 374 -8.10 11.89 -12.68
CA LYS A 374 -8.92 12.60 -13.68
C LYS A 374 -8.32 13.96 -14.02
N ALA A 375 -7.92 14.74 -13.00
CA ALA A 375 -7.29 16.04 -13.20
C ALA A 375 -5.99 15.94 -14.02
N GLU A 376 -5.13 14.97 -13.72
CA GLU A 376 -3.91 14.71 -14.50
C GLU A 376 -4.25 14.34 -15.95
N ALA A 377 -5.19 13.41 -16.17
CA ALA A 377 -5.59 13.00 -17.50
C ALA A 377 -6.13 14.18 -18.33
N PHE A 378 -6.99 15.01 -17.73
CA PHE A 378 -7.59 16.15 -18.41
C PHE A 378 -6.58 17.27 -18.70
N GLU A 379 -5.64 17.53 -17.78
CA GLU A 379 -4.58 18.53 -18.03
C GLU A 379 -3.62 18.07 -19.14
N ARG A 380 -3.31 16.77 -19.21
CA ARG A 380 -2.41 16.22 -20.24
C ARG A 380 -3.07 16.06 -21.59
N TRP A 381 -4.31 15.60 -21.63
CA TRP A 381 -4.93 15.06 -22.84
C TRP A 381 -6.30 15.64 -23.18
N GLY A 382 -6.86 16.51 -22.33
CA GLY A 382 -8.22 17.03 -22.48
C GLY A 382 -9.31 15.97 -22.21
N GLY A 383 -10.51 16.20 -22.71
CA GLY A 383 -11.66 15.29 -22.51
C GLY A 383 -12.47 15.52 -21.24
N GLY A 384 -12.17 16.57 -20.48
CA GLY A 384 -12.89 17.02 -19.29
C GLY A 384 -12.28 18.29 -18.70
N GLU A 385 -12.79 18.73 -17.55
CA GLU A 385 -12.35 19.97 -16.88
C GLU A 385 -11.35 19.66 -15.76
N ALA A 386 -10.06 19.84 -16.04
CA ALA A 386 -8.96 19.51 -15.12
C ALA A 386 -9.05 20.28 -13.78
N GLU A 387 -9.39 21.57 -13.84
CA GLU A 387 -9.55 22.41 -12.64
C GLU A 387 -10.67 21.90 -11.72
N THR A 388 -11.81 21.50 -12.30
CA THR A 388 -12.94 20.97 -11.55
C THR A 388 -12.57 19.67 -10.85
N ALA A 389 -11.91 18.75 -11.56
CA ALA A 389 -11.44 17.49 -10.98
C ALA A 389 -10.38 17.72 -9.88
N TYR A 390 -9.45 18.66 -10.11
CA TYR A 390 -8.43 19.03 -9.12
C TYR A 390 -9.06 19.59 -7.82
N LYS A 391 -9.96 20.56 -7.92
CA LYS A 391 -10.64 21.15 -6.76
C LYS A 391 -11.53 20.13 -6.05
N MET A 392 -12.16 19.21 -6.80
CA MET A 392 -12.92 18.10 -6.23
C MET A 392 -12.02 17.16 -5.43
N GLY A 393 -10.86 16.78 -5.98
CA GLY A 393 -9.87 15.94 -5.29
C GLY A 393 -9.40 16.55 -3.96
N ILE A 394 -9.14 17.86 -3.94
CA ILE A 394 -8.79 18.56 -2.70
C ILE A 394 -9.92 18.53 -1.69
N ARG A 395 -11.14 18.90 -2.09
CA ARG A 395 -12.31 18.88 -1.21
C ARG A 395 -12.50 17.50 -0.57
N GLN A 396 -12.44 16.46 -1.38
CA GLN A 396 -12.57 15.07 -0.93
C GLN A 396 -11.40 14.63 -0.05
N SER A 397 -10.19 15.15 -0.28
CA SER A 397 -9.06 14.90 0.63
C SER A 397 -9.28 15.55 1.99
N VAL A 398 -9.84 16.76 2.04
CA VAL A 398 -10.16 17.42 3.32
C VAL A 398 -11.25 16.64 4.03
N GLU A 399 -12.34 16.32 3.34
CA GLU A 399 -13.44 15.48 3.88
C GLU A 399 -12.93 14.14 4.41
N PHE A 400 -11.99 13.49 3.71
CA PHE A 400 -11.42 12.22 4.12
C PHE A 400 -10.68 12.30 5.46
N TYR A 401 -9.83 13.31 5.67
CA TYR A 401 -9.10 13.44 6.93
C TYR A 401 -10.01 13.84 8.10
N TYR A 402 -11.02 14.70 7.88
CA TYR A 402 -12.05 14.95 8.89
C TYR A 402 -12.91 13.72 9.17
N TYR A 403 -13.18 12.88 8.18
CA TYR A 403 -13.82 11.58 8.40
C TYR A 403 -12.96 10.71 9.32
N LEU A 404 -11.66 10.56 9.04
CA LEU A 404 -10.75 9.78 9.89
C LEU A 404 -10.68 10.33 11.33
N HIS A 405 -10.57 11.66 11.47
CA HIS A 405 -10.59 12.33 12.77
C HIS A 405 -11.86 11.97 13.56
N ASN A 406 -13.03 12.08 12.94
CA ASN A 406 -14.33 11.84 13.57
C ASN A 406 -14.62 10.37 13.90
N LEU A 407 -13.82 9.42 13.41
CA LEU A 407 -13.89 8.01 13.86
C LEU A 407 -13.34 7.83 15.28
N SER A 408 -12.58 8.81 15.78
CA SER A 408 -11.98 8.78 17.10
C SER A 408 -12.91 9.30 18.18
N THR A 409 -12.87 8.68 19.36
CA THR A 409 -13.68 9.10 20.52
C THR A 409 -13.17 10.36 21.20
N ILE A 410 -11.96 10.80 20.84
CA ILE A 410 -11.31 12.02 21.37
C ILE A 410 -11.25 13.16 20.33
N ALA A 411 -11.98 13.03 19.22
CA ALA A 411 -12.07 14.04 18.18
C ALA A 411 -12.63 15.37 18.71
N THR A 412 -12.02 16.49 18.31
CA THR A 412 -12.43 17.84 18.70
C THR A 412 -12.58 18.81 17.54
N GLU A 413 -11.98 18.51 16.39
CA GLU A 413 -11.95 19.41 15.25
C GLU A 413 -13.24 19.31 14.42
N THR A 414 -13.70 20.47 13.94
CA THR A 414 -14.88 20.56 13.08
C THR A 414 -14.47 20.79 11.64
N ALA A 415 -15.12 20.09 10.71
CA ALA A 415 -14.87 20.26 9.28
C ALA A 415 -15.12 21.71 8.83
N PRO A 416 -14.34 22.24 7.87
CA PRO A 416 -14.54 23.59 7.37
C PRO A 416 -15.93 23.76 6.74
N THR A 417 -16.50 24.94 6.92
CA THR A 417 -17.74 25.36 6.26
C THR A 417 -17.57 25.41 4.74
N ALA A 418 -18.69 25.51 4.01
CA ALA A 418 -18.66 25.61 2.56
C ALA A 418 -17.94 26.88 2.10
N GLU A 419 -18.08 27.97 2.85
CA GLU A 419 -17.43 29.25 2.65
C GLU A 419 -15.92 29.15 2.88
N GLU A 420 -15.46 28.61 4.02
CA GLU A 420 -14.03 28.41 4.30
C GLU A 420 -13.36 27.49 3.27
N MET A 421 -14.06 26.43 2.84
CA MET A 421 -13.56 25.56 1.78
C MET A 421 -13.44 26.29 0.44
N THR A 422 -14.35 27.21 0.13
CA THR A 422 -14.29 28.00 -1.11
C THR A 422 -13.10 28.95 -1.06
N GLU A 423 -12.92 29.66 0.06
CA GLU A 423 -11.76 30.54 0.27
C GLU A 423 -10.44 29.78 0.16
N PHE A 424 -10.33 28.61 0.79
CA PHE A 424 -9.17 27.73 0.70
C PHE A 424 -8.84 27.33 -0.75
N LEU A 425 -9.85 26.92 -1.52
CA LEU A 425 -9.67 26.50 -2.93
C LEU A 425 -9.32 27.66 -3.87
N GLU A 426 -9.61 28.90 -3.49
CA GLU A 426 -9.28 30.12 -4.23
C GLU A 426 -7.94 30.74 -3.80
N GLY A 427 -7.38 30.31 -2.67
CA GLY A 427 -6.08 30.77 -2.17
C GLY A 427 -4.96 30.55 -3.19
N ALA A 428 -4.03 31.51 -3.31
CA ALA A 428 -3.01 31.53 -4.38
C ALA A 428 -2.14 30.25 -4.44
N ALA A 429 -1.86 29.61 -3.30
CA ALA A 429 -1.12 28.36 -3.24
C ALA A 429 -1.89 27.20 -3.90
N ILE A 430 -3.22 27.18 -3.77
CA ILE A 430 -4.11 26.14 -4.29
C ILE A 430 -4.64 26.45 -5.68
N ALA A 431 -4.92 27.71 -6.01
CA ALA A 431 -5.56 28.13 -7.26
C ALA A 431 -4.94 27.45 -8.51
N TYR A 432 -5.77 26.94 -9.42
CA TYR A 432 -5.35 26.12 -10.55
C TYR A 432 -4.79 26.96 -11.73
N THR A 433 -3.70 27.68 -11.45
CA THR A 433 -3.08 28.65 -12.37
C THR A 433 -1.64 28.26 -12.69
N GLY A 434 -1.11 28.81 -13.78
CA GLY A 434 0.27 28.58 -14.23
C GLY A 434 0.36 27.83 -15.55
N THR A 435 1.57 27.45 -15.92
CA THR A 435 1.88 26.53 -17.02
C THR A 435 1.30 25.14 -16.76
N ALA A 436 1.18 24.32 -17.82
CA ALA A 436 0.70 22.94 -17.69
C ALA A 436 1.54 22.13 -16.68
N GLN A 437 2.86 22.31 -16.69
CA GLN A 437 3.75 21.64 -15.74
C GLN A 437 3.53 22.09 -14.29
N GLU A 438 3.29 23.38 -14.05
CA GLU A 438 2.99 23.89 -12.70
C GLU A 438 1.66 23.34 -12.19
N LYS A 439 0.63 23.28 -13.06
CA LYS A 439 -0.67 22.69 -12.73
C LYS A 439 -0.57 21.19 -12.42
N LEU A 440 0.19 20.43 -13.22
CA LEU A 440 0.49 19.03 -12.93
C LEU A 440 1.23 18.88 -11.59
N GLY A 441 2.22 19.75 -11.33
CA GLY A 441 2.92 19.80 -10.05
C GLY A 441 1.97 20.03 -8.87
N LYS A 442 0.95 20.88 -9.01
CA LYS A 442 -0.10 21.08 -8.00
C LYS A 442 -0.95 19.83 -7.80
N ILE A 443 -1.38 19.15 -8.87
CA ILE A 443 -2.15 17.90 -8.81
C ILE A 443 -1.36 16.83 -8.03
N TRP A 444 -0.12 16.56 -8.45
CA TRP A 444 0.71 15.51 -7.85
C TRP A 444 1.08 15.82 -6.40
N THR A 445 1.37 17.08 -6.07
CA THR A 445 1.65 17.49 -4.68
C THR A 445 0.43 17.31 -3.78
N GLN A 446 -0.78 17.68 -4.25
CA GLN A 446 -2.00 17.51 -3.46
C GLN A 446 -2.41 16.04 -3.31
N LYS A 447 -2.14 15.21 -4.33
CA LYS A 447 -2.27 13.76 -4.25
C LYS A 447 -1.30 13.14 -3.23
N TRP A 448 -0.05 13.61 -3.20
CA TRP A 448 0.93 13.21 -2.18
C TRP A 448 0.49 13.58 -0.76
N VAL A 449 -0.06 14.80 -0.55
CA VAL A 449 -0.67 15.18 0.74
C VAL A 449 -1.81 14.23 1.10
N HIS A 450 -2.69 13.91 0.14
CA HIS A 450 -3.82 13.03 0.38
C HIS A 450 -3.43 11.60 0.75
N PHE A 451 -2.39 11.05 0.13
CA PHE A 451 -1.89 9.72 0.50
C PHE A 451 -1.30 9.70 1.91
N GLY A 452 -0.57 10.76 2.28
CA GLY A 452 0.15 10.82 3.54
C GLY A 452 0.97 9.56 3.78
N PHE A 453 1.01 9.10 5.03
CA PHE A 453 1.70 7.85 5.36
C PHE A 453 0.81 6.61 5.24
N LEU A 454 -0.52 6.77 5.32
CA LEU A 454 -1.48 5.66 5.23
C LEU A 454 -1.42 4.94 3.88
N GLN A 455 -1.06 5.67 2.81
CA GLN A 455 -0.85 5.11 1.48
C GLN A 455 0.58 5.41 0.97
N ALA A 456 1.59 5.33 1.86
CA ALA A 456 2.96 5.68 1.52
C ALA A 456 3.55 4.86 0.36
N VAL A 457 3.12 3.60 0.18
CA VAL A 457 3.55 2.76 -0.95
C VAL A 457 3.10 3.36 -2.27
N GLN A 458 1.83 3.73 -2.39
CA GLN A 458 1.29 4.40 -3.58
C GLN A 458 1.93 5.78 -3.78
N SER A 459 2.16 6.51 -2.69
CA SER A 459 2.89 7.79 -2.70
C SER A 459 4.32 7.64 -3.22
N TRP A 460 5.04 6.59 -2.83
CA TRP A 460 6.41 6.34 -3.28
C TRP A 460 6.47 5.96 -4.75
N SER A 461 5.49 5.18 -5.22
CA SER A 461 5.37 4.90 -6.65
C SER A 461 5.05 6.16 -7.46
N GLU A 462 4.15 7.04 -6.97
CA GLU A 462 3.83 8.29 -7.67
C GLU A 462 4.97 9.30 -7.63
N TYR A 463 5.70 9.36 -6.51
CA TYR A 463 6.90 10.17 -6.38
C TYR A 463 7.96 9.76 -7.41
N ARG A 464 8.25 8.46 -7.54
CA ARG A 464 9.16 7.95 -8.56
C ARG A 464 8.66 8.24 -9.98
N ARG A 465 7.36 8.03 -10.24
CA ARG A 465 6.77 8.28 -11.57
C ARG A 465 6.82 9.75 -11.96
N THR A 466 6.54 10.67 -11.05
CA THR A 466 6.30 12.09 -11.38
C THR A 466 7.46 13.02 -10.99
N GLY A 467 8.27 12.62 -10.00
CA GLY A 467 9.24 13.50 -9.34
C GLY A 467 8.60 14.52 -8.40
N TYR A 468 7.29 14.43 -8.10
CA TYR A 468 6.57 15.37 -7.25
C TYR A 468 6.08 14.75 -5.93
N PRO A 469 6.07 15.54 -4.84
CA PRO A 469 6.56 16.92 -4.75
C PRO A 469 8.10 17.01 -4.85
N GLN A 470 8.64 18.21 -5.05
CA GLN A 470 10.08 18.45 -5.18
C GLN A 470 10.80 18.33 -3.83
N LEU A 471 10.87 17.09 -3.31
CA LEU A 471 11.46 16.77 -2.01
C LEU A 471 12.98 17.01 -2.03
N THR A 472 13.48 17.61 -0.95
CA THR A 472 14.93 17.73 -0.72
C THR A 472 15.37 16.65 0.26
N PHE A 473 16.31 15.80 -0.16
CA PHE A 473 16.87 14.76 0.71
C PHE A 473 18.21 15.18 1.29
N ARG A 474 18.37 14.99 2.59
CA ARG A 474 19.66 15.11 3.26
C ARG A 474 20.51 13.88 2.91
N PRO A 475 21.73 14.04 2.36
CA PRO A 475 22.60 12.90 2.12
C PRO A 475 22.94 12.18 3.43
N ALA A 476 22.67 10.88 3.48
CA ALA A 476 23.17 10.01 4.55
C ALA A 476 24.66 9.70 4.33
N THR A 477 25.39 9.34 5.40
CA THR A 477 26.84 9.11 5.34
C THR A 477 27.23 7.64 5.17
N LEU A 478 26.27 6.72 5.21
CA LEU A 478 26.53 5.30 4.93
C LEU A 478 26.71 5.07 3.43
N ALA A 479 27.86 4.50 3.06
CA ALA A 479 28.23 4.27 1.66
C ALA A 479 27.20 3.40 0.93
N GLY A 480 26.72 3.89 -0.23
CA GLY A 480 25.70 3.22 -1.04
C GLY A 480 24.27 3.42 -0.54
N PHE A 481 24.08 4.24 0.49
CA PHE A 481 22.79 4.59 1.11
C PHE A 481 22.61 6.11 1.27
N GLU A 482 23.30 6.92 0.46
CA GLU A 482 23.29 8.38 0.56
C GLU A 482 21.91 8.98 0.24
N THR A 483 21.11 8.31 -0.60
CA THR A 483 19.77 8.74 -1.04
C THR A 483 18.74 7.61 -0.93
N PRO A 484 17.43 7.94 -0.95
CA PRO A 484 16.37 6.95 -1.05
C PRO A 484 16.56 6.02 -2.26
N PRO A 485 16.16 4.74 -2.16
CA PRO A 485 16.23 3.82 -3.27
C PRO A 485 15.12 4.08 -4.30
N THR A 486 15.30 3.56 -5.52
CA THR A 486 14.26 3.53 -6.57
C THR A 486 13.48 2.21 -6.56
N ARG A 487 13.95 1.20 -5.83
CA ARG A 487 13.28 -0.10 -5.60
C ARG A 487 13.74 -0.77 -4.30
N LEU A 488 12.99 -1.74 -3.83
CA LEU A 488 13.41 -2.67 -2.79
C LEU A 488 14.26 -3.80 -3.38
N LEU A 489 15.22 -4.27 -2.58
CA LEU A 489 16.02 -5.44 -2.91
C LEU A 489 15.22 -6.71 -2.67
N TYR A 490 15.46 -7.73 -3.48
CA TYR A 490 14.84 -9.03 -3.26
C TYR A 490 15.27 -9.62 -1.91
N PRO A 491 14.37 -10.30 -1.20
CA PRO A 491 14.72 -10.96 0.05
C PRO A 491 15.82 -12.00 -0.11
N SER A 492 16.61 -12.20 0.95
CA SER A 492 17.65 -13.23 0.98
C SER A 492 17.13 -14.65 0.76
N SER A 493 15.86 -14.90 1.07
CA SER A 493 15.17 -16.18 0.85
C SER A 493 15.13 -16.58 -0.62
N GLU A 494 15.03 -15.64 -1.56
CA GLU A 494 15.02 -15.96 -3.00
C GLU A 494 16.36 -16.53 -3.46
N ASN A 495 17.47 -15.94 -3.01
CA ASN A 495 18.79 -16.50 -3.31
C ASN A 495 19.02 -17.86 -2.63
N ALA A 496 18.45 -18.08 -1.45
CA ALA A 496 18.62 -19.32 -0.68
C ALA A 496 17.78 -20.49 -1.20
N TYR A 497 16.52 -20.24 -1.57
CA TYR A 497 15.52 -21.28 -1.85
C TYR A 497 15.07 -21.32 -3.32
N ASN A 498 15.26 -20.23 -4.07
CA ASN A 498 14.90 -20.08 -5.47
C ASN A 498 16.11 -19.65 -6.34
N SER A 499 17.32 -20.10 -5.96
CA SER A 499 18.59 -19.55 -6.46
C SER A 499 18.71 -19.50 -7.99
N GLU A 500 18.30 -20.57 -8.69
CA GLU A 500 18.39 -20.64 -10.16
C GLU A 500 17.58 -19.53 -10.84
N ASN A 501 16.34 -19.32 -10.43
CA ASN A 501 15.49 -18.26 -10.95
C ASN A 501 15.94 -16.88 -10.48
N TYR A 502 16.43 -16.74 -9.24
CA TYR A 502 17.01 -15.49 -8.73
C TYR A 502 18.23 -15.06 -9.55
N GLN A 503 19.10 -15.98 -9.97
CA GLN A 503 20.27 -15.62 -10.78
C GLN A 503 19.89 -14.95 -12.10
N ALA A 504 18.71 -15.26 -12.67
CA ALA A 504 18.23 -14.61 -13.89
C ALA A 504 17.93 -13.12 -13.70
N VAL A 505 17.55 -12.69 -12.50
CA VAL A 505 17.19 -11.30 -12.18
C VAL A 505 18.21 -10.57 -11.30
N ARG A 506 19.23 -11.27 -10.80
CA ARG A 506 20.26 -10.72 -9.88
C ARG A 506 20.91 -9.42 -10.38
N SER A 507 21.08 -9.26 -11.69
CA SER A 507 21.66 -8.04 -12.26
C SER A 507 20.78 -6.80 -12.11
N LYS A 508 19.45 -6.99 -11.95
CA LYS A 508 18.45 -5.94 -11.71
C LYS A 508 18.26 -5.62 -10.23
N ASP A 509 18.75 -6.49 -9.34
CA ASP A 509 18.59 -6.41 -7.88
C ASP A 509 19.57 -5.41 -7.25
N ILE A 510 19.41 -4.14 -7.63
CA ILE A 510 20.22 -3.01 -7.17
C ILE A 510 19.30 -1.89 -6.69
N ARG A 511 19.68 -1.16 -5.63
CA ARG A 511 18.83 -0.12 -5.02
C ARG A 511 18.45 1.02 -5.96
N THR A 512 19.28 1.25 -6.99
CA THR A 512 19.10 2.27 -8.03
C THR A 512 18.52 1.70 -9.33
N GLY A 513 18.13 0.42 -9.33
CA GLY A 513 17.43 -0.19 -10.45
C GLY A 513 16.03 0.42 -10.57
N LYS A 514 15.68 0.89 -11.76
CA LYS A 514 14.38 1.48 -12.01
C LYS A 514 13.35 0.39 -12.31
N ILE A 515 12.11 0.62 -11.86
CA ILE A 515 10.95 -0.16 -12.33
C ILE A 515 10.65 0.29 -13.76
N PHE A 516 10.09 -0.56 -14.61
CA PHE A 516 9.90 -0.26 -16.04
C PHE A 516 9.12 1.04 -16.32
N TRP A 517 8.19 1.41 -15.45
CA TRP A 517 7.39 2.64 -15.58
C TRP A 517 8.09 3.89 -15.01
N ASP A 518 9.18 3.72 -14.26
CA ASP A 518 9.95 4.81 -13.65
C ASP A 518 10.95 5.37 -14.68
N VAL A 519 10.57 6.49 -15.31
CA VAL A 519 11.35 7.12 -16.39
C VAL A 519 12.23 8.27 -15.91
N ASN A 520 12.18 8.67 -14.63
CA ASN A 520 12.86 9.86 -14.09
C ASN A 520 14.28 9.58 -13.62
#